data_AF-B8CC41-F1
#
_entry.id   AF-B8CC41-F1
#
_cell.length_a   1.000
_cell.length_b   1.000
_cell.length_c   1.000
_cell.angle_alpha   90.00
_cell.angle_beta   90.00
_cell.angle_gamma   90.00
#
_symmetry.space_group_name_H-M   'P 1'
#
loop_
_entity.id
_entity.type
_entity.pdbx_description
1 polymer ?
#
loop_
_entity_poly.entity_id
_entity_poly.type
_entity_poly.pdbx_seq_one_letter_code
_entity_poly.pdbx_strand_id
1 'polypeptide(L)'
;MVKALLVVLATLVATAGAHCPNGCKGNGSCGINDKCTCYLRPNGDPAWTAHDCSERTCPYGSAWSSETTNGANDAHPHAECSNKGTCDRNSGECVCFENYDGKACERTLCPNDCSGRGICLTQKALAIFQGATYETPWDAEKHLGCKCDVGYRGPDCSRKECPSGEDILGGDGAVKGRECSGRGNCNFITGLCQCFDGYFGNKCQHQTVLS
;
A
#
# COMPACT_ATOMS: atom_id res chain seq x y z
N MET A 1 74.98 -20.58 49.17
CA MET A 1 74.83 -21.29 47.88
C MET A 1 73.43 -21.03 47.36
N VAL A 2 73.35 -20.29 46.26
CA VAL A 2 72.12 -19.76 45.64
C VAL A 2 71.48 -20.86 44.78
N LYS A 3 70.19 -21.12 44.94
CA LYS A 3 69.38 -21.80 43.91
C LYS A 3 68.34 -20.81 43.41
N ALA A 4 68.70 -20.08 42.36
CA ALA A 4 67.78 -19.22 41.63
C ALA A 4 66.85 -20.13 40.81
N LEU A 5 65.56 -20.13 41.18
CA LEU A 5 64.52 -20.81 40.41
C LEU A 5 64.19 -19.91 39.19
N LEU A 6 64.64 -20.32 38.01
CA LEU A 6 64.32 -19.67 36.75
C LEU A 6 62.85 -19.95 36.40
N VAL A 7 61.97 -18.95 36.62
CA VAL A 7 60.59 -18.97 36.14
C VAL A 7 60.60 -18.47 34.70
N VAL A 8 60.44 -19.39 33.75
CA VAL A 8 60.28 -19.06 32.32
C VAL A 8 58.84 -18.60 32.10
N LEU A 9 58.63 -17.29 32.03
CA LEU A 9 57.34 -16.70 31.68
C LEU A 9 57.16 -16.81 30.16
N ALA A 10 56.45 -17.83 29.68
CA ALA A 10 56.11 -17.96 28.28
C ALA A 10 55.09 -16.87 27.91
N THR A 11 55.54 -15.86 27.17
CA THR A 11 54.66 -14.82 26.62
C THR A 11 53.79 -15.45 25.53
N LEU A 12 52.51 -15.68 25.83
CA LEU A 12 51.51 -15.98 24.81
C LEU A 12 51.43 -14.79 23.85
N VAL A 13 52.01 -14.94 22.67
CA VAL A 13 51.78 -14.03 21.55
C VAL A 13 50.37 -14.30 21.05
N ALA A 14 49.39 -13.55 21.57
CA ALA A 14 48.04 -13.54 21.03
C ALA A 14 48.09 -12.89 19.65
N THR A 15 48.08 -13.71 18.60
CA THR A 15 47.86 -13.21 17.24
C THR A 15 46.42 -12.74 17.15
N ALA A 16 46.18 -11.43 17.23
CA ALA A 16 44.90 -10.85 16.90
C ALA A 16 44.67 -11.06 15.40
N GLY A 17 43.98 -12.13 15.03
CA GLY A 17 43.49 -12.31 13.68
C GLY A 17 42.55 -11.16 13.37
N ALA A 18 42.84 -10.42 12.30
CA ALA A 18 41.91 -9.47 11.73
C ALA A 18 40.60 -10.23 11.45
N HIS A 19 39.58 -9.92 12.26
CA HIS A 19 38.32 -10.62 12.24
C HIS A 19 37.29 -9.63 11.69
N CYS A 20 36.54 -10.06 10.68
CA CYS A 20 35.45 -9.26 10.17
C CYS A 20 34.53 -8.80 11.32
N PRO A 21 34.01 -7.56 11.26
CA PRO A 21 33.10 -7.03 12.27
C PRO A 21 31.99 -8.04 12.58
N ASN A 22 31.87 -8.44 13.85
CA ASN A 22 30.90 -9.43 14.34
C ASN A 22 30.84 -10.75 13.53
N GLY A 23 31.92 -11.15 12.85
CA GLY A 23 31.92 -12.34 11.99
C GLY A 23 30.89 -12.29 10.87
N CYS A 24 30.59 -11.08 10.36
CA CYS A 24 29.51 -10.83 9.40
C CYS A 24 28.14 -11.35 9.87
N LYS A 25 27.95 -11.51 11.19
CA LYS A 25 26.78 -12.11 11.85
C LYS A 25 26.36 -13.47 11.29
N GLY A 26 27.24 -14.18 10.59
CA GLY A 26 26.90 -15.41 9.86
C GLY A 26 26.00 -15.19 8.62
N ASN A 27 25.78 -13.93 8.22
CA ASN A 27 24.95 -13.52 7.10
C ASN A 27 25.77 -13.02 5.91
N GLY A 28 27.07 -13.29 5.91
CA GLY A 28 27.98 -12.88 4.86
C GLY A 28 29.31 -13.60 4.93
N SER A 29 30.09 -13.44 3.86
CA SER A 29 31.45 -13.97 3.76
C SER A 29 32.46 -12.87 4.03
N CYS A 30 33.44 -13.16 4.88
CA CYS A 30 34.53 -12.24 5.20
C CYS A 30 35.54 -12.17 4.04
N GLY A 31 35.77 -10.97 3.51
CA GLY A 31 36.68 -10.72 2.40
C GLY A 31 38.02 -10.11 2.83
N ILE A 32 38.79 -9.67 1.83
CA ILE A 32 40.05 -8.92 2.04
C ILE A 32 39.72 -7.56 2.70
N ASN A 33 40.58 -7.09 3.62
CA ASN A 33 40.42 -5.87 4.42
C ASN A 33 39.24 -5.88 5.40
N ASP A 34 38.93 -7.04 6.00
CA ASP A 34 37.88 -7.21 7.01
C ASP A 34 36.49 -6.73 6.55
N LYS A 35 36.27 -6.72 5.24
CA LYS A 35 35.01 -6.29 4.64
C LYS A 35 34.07 -7.49 4.48
N CYS A 36 32.90 -7.39 5.10
CA CYS A 36 31.84 -8.36 4.88
C CYS A 36 31.18 -8.18 3.51
N THR A 37 30.99 -9.29 2.80
CA THR A 37 30.10 -9.38 1.64
C THR A 37 28.84 -10.13 2.06
N CYS A 38 27.72 -9.41 2.17
CA CYS A 38 26.48 -9.98 2.67
C CYS A 38 25.81 -10.93 1.68
N TYR A 39 25.07 -11.91 2.20
CA TYR A 39 24.35 -12.86 1.37
C TYR A 39 23.19 -12.21 0.62
N LEU A 40 22.94 -12.75 -0.57
CA LEU A 40 21.87 -12.33 -1.46
C LEU A 40 20.67 -13.26 -1.31
N ARG A 41 19.50 -12.75 -1.67
CA ARG A 41 18.29 -13.53 -1.88
C ARG A 41 18.41 -14.35 -3.18
N PRO A 42 17.57 -15.37 -3.40
CA PRO A 42 17.59 -16.17 -4.64
C PRO A 42 17.40 -15.35 -5.93
N ASN A 43 16.74 -14.19 -5.83
CA ASN A 43 16.55 -13.28 -6.96
C ASN A 43 17.75 -12.35 -7.22
N GLY A 44 18.83 -12.45 -6.43
CA GLY A 44 20.05 -11.64 -6.55
C GLY A 44 20.06 -10.35 -5.73
N ASP A 45 18.95 -9.98 -5.08
CA ASP A 45 18.90 -8.77 -4.25
C ASP A 45 19.64 -8.97 -2.92
N PRO A 46 20.20 -7.91 -2.31
CA PRO A 46 20.77 -7.98 -0.97
C PRO A 46 19.75 -8.53 0.04
N ALA A 47 20.05 -9.63 0.72
CA ALA A 47 19.21 -10.12 1.82
C ALA A 47 19.52 -9.41 3.14
N TRP A 48 20.77 -8.97 3.29
CA TRP A 48 21.30 -8.29 4.48
C TRP A 48 22.11 -7.06 4.09
N THR A 49 22.10 -6.06 4.96
CA THR A 49 22.79 -4.77 4.84
C THR A 49 23.64 -4.50 6.09
N ALA A 50 24.13 -3.26 6.23
CA ALA A 50 25.12 -2.85 7.22
C ALA A 50 26.51 -3.47 7.02
N HIS A 51 27.48 -2.91 7.73
CA HIS A 51 28.89 -3.26 7.61
C HIS A 51 29.21 -4.71 8.03
N ASP A 52 28.40 -5.28 8.92
CA ASP A 52 28.56 -6.61 9.49
C ASP A 52 27.40 -7.56 9.11
N CYS A 53 26.59 -7.21 8.10
CA CYS A 53 25.45 -8.00 7.65
C CYS A 53 24.42 -8.31 8.76
N SER A 54 24.34 -7.44 9.77
CA SER A 54 23.43 -7.61 10.91
C SER A 54 21.99 -7.22 10.62
N GLU A 55 21.77 -6.37 9.63
CA GLU A 55 20.47 -5.79 9.33
C GLU A 55 19.85 -6.47 8.13
N ARG A 56 18.54 -6.77 8.19
CA ARG A 56 17.79 -7.23 7.03
C ARG A 56 17.53 -6.08 6.05
N THR A 57 17.65 -6.39 4.77
CA THR A 57 17.16 -5.51 3.71
C THR A 57 15.63 -5.58 3.67
N CYS A 58 14.93 -4.44 3.61
CA CYS A 58 13.49 -4.45 3.38
C CYS A 58 13.14 -4.49 1.89
N PRO A 59 11.88 -4.80 1.53
CA PRO A 59 11.38 -4.63 0.18
C PRO A 59 11.46 -3.19 -0.29
N TYR A 60 11.71 -3.04 -1.59
CA TYR A 60 11.69 -1.75 -2.25
C TYR A 60 10.53 -1.73 -3.24
N GLY A 61 9.96 -0.55 -3.41
CA GLY A 61 8.92 -0.29 -4.40
C GLY A 61 9.16 1.07 -5.03
N SER A 62 8.40 1.39 -6.08
CA SER A 62 8.39 2.78 -6.58
C SER A 62 7.93 3.71 -5.46
N ALA A 63 8.59 4.84 -5.26
CA ALA A 63 8.26 5.80 -4.21
C ALA A 63 6.91 6.47 -4.48
N TRP A 64 6.15 6.74 -3.41
CA TRP A 64 4.94 7.58 -3.49
C TRP A 64 5.25 9.05 -3.73
N SER A 65 6.37 9.50 -3.19
CA SER A 65 6.90 10.84 -3.30
C SER A 65 8.40 10.77 -3.07
N SER A 66 9.16 11.62 -3.77
CA SER A 66 10.61 11.75 -3.58
C SER A 66 11.00 13.20 -3.33
N GLU A 67 12.18 13.39 -2.74
CA GLU A 67 12.81 14.70 -2.62
C GLU A 67 13.32 15.14 -4.01
N THR A 68 13.29 16.45 -4.28
CA THR A 68 13.59 17.07 -5.59
C THR A 68 15.02 16.88 -6.10
N THR A 69 15.85 16.09 -5.40
CA THR A 69 17.27 15.90 -5.68
C THR A 69 17.58 14.67 -6.53
N ASN A 70 16.63 13.75 -6.74
CA ASN A 70 16.81 12.56 -7.57
C ASN A 70 16.62 12.87 -9.06
N GLY A 71 17.50 13.71 -9.62
CA GLY A 71 17.53 14.04 -11.03
C GLY A 71 16.33 14.88 -11.50
N ALA A 72 16.53 15.69 -12.53
CA ALA A 72 15.40 16.35 -13.18
C ALA A 72 14.54 15.27 -13.83
N ASN A 73 13.35 15.01 -13.28
CA ASN A 73 12.26 14.16 -13.80
C ASN A 73 12.07 12.74 -13.23
N ASP A 74 12.74 12.32 -12.15
CA ASP A 74 12.36 11.06 -11.46
C ASP A 74 11.60 11.33 -10.15
N ALA A 75 10.27 11.50 -10.27
CA ALA A 75 9.39 11.70 -9.13
C ALA A 75 9.14 10.41 -8.32
N HIS A 76 9.40 9.23 -8.90
CA HIS A 76 9.01 7.93 -8.36
C HIS A 76 10.15 6.90 -8.34
N PRO A 77 11.31 7.26 -7.76
CA PRO A 77 12.48 6.38 -7.71
C PRO A 77 12.18 5.12 -6.90
N HIS A 78 12.99 4.08 -7.11
CA HIS A 78 12.91 2.88 -6.28
C HIS A 78 13.39 3.19 -4.85
N ALA A 79 12.54 2.96 -3.86
CA ALA A 79 12.79 3.34 -2.48
C ALA A 79 12.37 2.24 -1.50
N GLU A 80 13.12 2.13 -0.40
CA GLU A 80 12.83 1.19 0.67
C GLU A 80 11.47 1.52 1.29
N CYS A 81 10.62 0.50 1.41
CA CYS A 81 9.24 0.67 1.87
C CYS A 81 8.48 1.80 1.14
N SER A 82 8.78 2.03 -0.15
CA SER A 82 8.15 3.03 -1.03
C SER A 82 8.07 4.45 -0.44
N ASN A 83 8.95 4.79 0.52
CA ASN A 83 8.88 6.01 1.33
C ASN A 83 7.54 6.22 2.07
N LYS A 84 6.82 5.12 2.36
CA LYS A 84 5.56 5.10 3.12
C LYS A 84 5.53 4.00 4.19
N GLY A 85 6.70 3.67 4.70
CA GLY A 85 6.85 2.79 5.85
C GLY A 85 8.24 2.92 6.46
N THR A 86 8.40 2.32 7.63
CA THR A 86 9.70 2.14 8.28
C THR A 86 10.13 0.68 8.15
N CYS A 87 11.38 0.44 7.80
CA CYS A 87 11.93 -0.90 7.75
C CYS A 87 12.26 -1.44 9.15
N ASP A 88 11.67 -2.57 9.55
CA ASP A 88 12.16 -3.34 10.69
C ASP A 88 13.37 -4.19 10.25
N ARG A 89 14.57 -3.78 10.70
CA ARG A 89 15.83 -4.43 10.35
C ARG A 89 15.99 -5.84 10.89
N ASN A 90 15.18 -6.28 11.87
CA ASN A 90 15.28 -7.63 12.40
C ASN A 90 14.54 -8.65 11.52
N SER A 91 13.33 -8.29 11.08
CA SER A 91 12.50 -9.14 10.21
C SER A 91 12.84 -8.94 8.72
N GLY A 92 13.16 -7.72 8.32
CA GLY A 92 13.20 -7.28 6.94
C GLY A 92 11.83 -6.95 6.37
N GLU A 93 10.85 -6.68 7.23
CA GLU A 93 9.50 -6.31 6.84
C GLU A 93 9.28 -4.81 6.99
N CYS A 94 8.50 -4.24 6.07
CA CYS A 94 8.10 -2.84 6.14
C CYS A 94 6.89 -2.69 7.07
N VAL A 95 7.03 -1.81 8.06
CA VAL A 95 5.91 -1.32 8.86
C VAL A 95 5.32 -0.11 8.15
N CYS A 96 4.20 -0.30 7.48
CA CYS A 96 3.57 0.75 6.68
C CYS A 96 2.93 1.84 7.52
N PHE A 97 2.95 3.06 6.98
CA PHE A 97 2.21 4.18 7.56
C PHE A 97 0.71 4.02 7.33
N GLU A 98 -0.08 4.83 8.05
CA GLU A 98 -1.53 4.79 7.97
C GLU A 98 -2.03 4.92 6.52
N ASN A 99 -3.00 4.08 6.15
CA ASN A 99 -3.60 3.98 4.82
C ASN A 99 -2.71 3.40 3.70
N TYR A 100 -1.51 2.91 4.03
CA TYR A 100 -0.63 2.18 3.09
C TYR A 100 -0.51 0.71 3.45
N ASP A 101 -0.30 -0.12 2.43
CA ASP A 101 -0.21 -1.58 2.51
C ASP A 101 0.71 -2.13 1.41
N GLY A 102 0.98 -3.43 1.45
CA GLY A 102 1.90 -4.12 0.54
C GLY A 102 3.23 -4.42 1.22
N LYS A 103 4.02 -5.29 0.60
CA LYS A 103 5.30 -5.74 1.19
C LYS A 103 6.31 -4.59 1.33
N ALA A 104 6.20 -3.61 0.44
CA ALA A 104 6.99 -2.39 0.41
C ALA A 104 6.12 -1.15 0.69
N CYS A 105 4.91 -1.28 1.24
CA CYS A 105 3.98 -0.14 1.40
C CYS A 105 3.67 0.58 0.08
N GLU A 106 3.70 -0.17 -1.02
CA GLU A 106 3.64 0.32 -2.39
C GLU A 106 2.22 0.66 -2.86
N ARG A 107 1.20 0.28 -2.08
CA ARG A 107 -0.21 0.47 -2.42
C ARG A 107 -1.01 1.08 -1.26
N THR A 108 -2.14 1.72 -1.54
CA THR A 108 -3.06 2.18 -0.48
C THR A 108 -4.01 1.07 -0.05
N LEU A 109 -4.56 1.20 1.15
CA LEU A 109 -5.70 0.40 1.59
C LEU A 109 -6.99 0.87 0.89
N CYS A 110 -7.95 -0.04 0.75
CA CYS A 110 -9.31 0.37 0.39
C CYS A 110 -10.00 1.06 1.56
N PRO A 111 -10.77 2.12 1.31
CA PRO A 111 -11.59 2.77 2.33
C PRO A 111 -12.49 1.77 3.06
N ASN A 112 -12.37 1.71 4.39
CA ASN A 112 -13.14 0.82 5.28
C ASN A 112 -13.23 -0.64 4.82
N ASP A 113 -12.22 -1.16 4.12
CA ASP A 113 -12.25 -2.50 3.52
C ASP A 113 -13.51 -2.75 2.68
N CYS A 114 -13.91 -1.74 1.91
CA CYS A 114 -15.15 -1.73 1.13
C CYS A 114 -16.40 -2.06 1.94
N SER A 115 -16.39 -1.77 3.24
CA SER A 115 -17.44 -2.08 4.22
C SER A 115 -17.88 -3.56 4.23
N GLY A 116 -17.03 -4.47 3.73
CA GLY A 116 -17.40 -5.87 3.48
C GLY A 116 -18.50 -6.07 2.42
N ARG A 117 -18.69 -5.09 1.52
CA ARG A 117 -19.74 -5.03 0.50
C ARG A 117 -19.19 -4.68 -0.89
N GLY A 118 -18.04 -5.23 -1.18
CA GLY A 118 -17.36 -5.02 -2.45
C GLY A 118 -16.00 -5.68 -2.48
N ILE A 119 -15.33 -5.48 -3.59
CA ILE A 119 -14.00 -6.00 -3.84
C ILE A 119 -13.03 -4.83 -3.94
N CYS A 120 -11.96 -4.92 -3.15
CA CYS A 120 -10.85 -3.97 -3.20
C CYS A 120 -9.99 -4.22 -4.43
N LEU A 121 -9.84 -3.20 -5.29
CA LEU A 121 -9.21 -3.32 -6.61
C LEU A 121 -8.32 -2.11 -6.89
N THR A 122 -7.31 -2.29 -7.76
CA THR A 122 -6.48 -1.20 -8.24
C THR A 122 -7.25 -0.27 -9.17
N GLN A 123 -6.80 0.98 -9.32
CA GLN A 123 -7.38 1.93 -10.30
C GLN A 123 -7.42 1.34 -11.71
N LYS A 124 -6.37 0.65 -12.12
CA LYS A 124 -6.30 -0.08 -13.40
C LYS A 124 -7.47 -1.06 -13.55
N ALA A 125 -7.68 -1.93 -12.57
CA ALA A 125 -8.77 -2.90 -12.62
C ALA A 125 -10.15 -2.24 -12.62
N LEU A 126 -10.33 -1.18 -11.83
CA LEU A 126 -11.58 -0.40 -11.80
C LEU A 126 -11.88 0.29 -13.13
N ALA A 127 -10.86 0.84 -13.80
CA ALA A 127 -11.01 1.45 -15.13
C ALA A 127 -11.50 0.41 -16.16
N ILE A 128 -10.91 -0.79 -16.16
CA ILE A 128 -11.31 -1.89 -17.05
C ILE A 128 -12.79 -2.26 -16.83
N PHE A 129 -13.25 -2.31 -15.58
CA PHE A 129 -14.68 -2.58 -15.28
C PHE A 129 -15.64 -1.52 -15.83
N GLN A 130 -15.17 -0.28 -16.04
CA GLN A 130 -15.96 0.81 -16.60
C GLN A 130 -15.75 0.98 -18.12
N GLY A 131 -15.04 0.06 -18.78
CA GLY A 131 -14.71 0.19 -20.19
C GLY A 131 -13.72 1.32 -20.48
N ALA A 132 -12.94 1.73 -19.48
CA ALA A 132 -11.88 2.73 -19.59
C ALA A 132 -10.49 2.09 -19.43
N THR A 133 -9.44 2.83 -19.78
CA THR A 133 -8.05 2.38 -19.68
C THR A 133 -7.28 3.26 -18.72
N TYR A 134 -6.57 2.65 -17.76
CA TYR A 134 -5.70 3.34 -16.81
C TYR A 134 -4.46 2.48 -16.52
N GLU A 135 -3.64 2.29 -17.56
CA GLU A 135 -2.52 1.33 -17.58
C GLU A 135 -1.15 1.99 -17.41
N THR A 136 -0.91 3.07 -18.15
CA THR A 136 0.38 3.77 -18.19
C THR A 136 0.67 4.72 -17.02
N PRO A 137 -0.32 5.28 -16.29
CA PRO A 137 -0.04 6.11 -15.12
C PRO A 137 0.74 5.35 -14.04
N TRP A 138 1.68 6.03 -13.38
CA TRP A 138 2.57 5.44 -12.38
C TRP A 138 1.84 4.83 -11.17
N ASP A 139 0.64 5.31 -10.89
CA ASP A 139 -0.20 4.93 -9.75
C ASP A 139 -1.34 3.97 -10.12
N ALA A 140 -1.34 3.46 -11.36
CA ALA A 140 -2.35 2.55 -11.88
C ALA A 140 -2.58 1.32 -10.99
N GLU A 141 -1.51 0.78 -10.40
CA GLU A 141 -1.53 -0.38 -9.49
C GLU A 141 -1.30 0.00 -8.02
N LYS A 142 -1.17 1.29 -7.70
CA LYS A 142 -0.83 1.77 -6.35
C LYS A 142 -2.02 2.24 -5.55
N HIS A 143 -2.90 3.04 -6.15
CA HIS A 143 -4.13 3.43 -5.48
C HIS A 143 -5.19 2.34 -5.65
N LEU A 144 -5.83 2.00 -4.55
CA LEU A 144 -6.91 1.02 -4.49
C LEU A 144 -8.24 1.71 -4.20
N GLY A 145 -9.31 1.15 -4.76
CA GLY A 145 -10.68 1.58 -4.53
C GLY A 145 -11.64 0.38 -4.57
N CYS A 146 -12.90 0.65 -4.26
CA CYS A 146 -13.89 -0.40 -4.11
C CYS A 146 -14.78 -0.55 -5.35
N LYS A 147 -14.88 -1.78 -5.85
CA LYS A 147 -16.01 -2.17 -6.71
C LYS A 147 -17.10 -2.73 -5.83
N CYS A 148 -18.19 -1.99 -5.70
CA CYS A 148 -19.29 -2.37 -4.82
C CYS A 148 -20.14 -3.51 -5.37
N ASP A 149 -20.70 -4.28 -4.45
CA ASP A 149 -21.75 -5.25 -4.76
C ASP A 149 -23.03 -4.54 -5.22
N VAL A 150 -23.88 -5.26 -5.96
CA VAL A 150 -25.15 -4.74 -6.48
C VAL A 150 -25.99 -4.17 -5.33
N GLY A 151 -26.49 -2.94 -5.50
CA GLY A 151 -27.29 -2.24 -4.49
C GLY A 151 -26.47 -1.45 -3.46
N TYR A 152 -25.14 -1.40 -3.60
CA TYR A 152 -24.25 -0.55 -2.79
C TYR A 152 -23.41 0.36 -3.68
N ARG A 153 -23.07 1.54 -3.13
CA ARG A 153 -22.30 2.57 -3.82
C ARG A 153 -21.46 3.38 -2.84
N GLY A 154 -20.71 4.33 -3.41
CA GLY A 154 -19.80 5.20 -2.67
C GLY A 154 -18.36 4.67 -2.69
N PRO A 155 -17.43 5.44 -2.11
CA PRO A 155 -16.00 5.10 -2.15
C PRO A 155 -15.65 3.83 -1.38
N ASP A 156 -16.45 3.47 -0.37
CA ASP A 156 -16.26 2.34 0.53
C ASP A 156 -17.45 1.37 0.55
N CYS A 157 -18.40 1.51 -0.39
CA CYS A 157 -19.60 0.68 -0.49
C CYS A 157 -20.52 0.68 0.74
N SER A 158 -20.40 1.66 1.65
CA SER A 158 -21.25 1.77 2.83
C SER A 158 -22.68 2.26 2.52
N ARG A 159 -22.88 2.91 1.36
CA ARG A 159 -24.15 3.56 1.02
C ARG A 159 -25.00 2.65 0.16
N LYS A 160 -26.26 2.44 0.52
CA LYS A 160 -27.22 1.72 -0.32
C LYS A 160 -27.63 2.56 -1.52
N GLU A 161 -27.75 1.90 -2.66
CA GLU A 161 -28.28 2.48 -3.88
C GLU A 161 -29.80 2.68 -3.73
N CYS A 162 -30.29 3.88 -4.03
CA CYS A 162 -31.73 4.13 -4.11
C CYS A 162 -32.27 3.80 -5.50
N PRO A 163 -33.56 3.42 -5.60
CA PRO A 163 -34.17 3.16 -6.88
C PRO A 163 -34.13 4.43 -7.76
N SER A 164 -33.68 4.24 -8.99
CA SER A 164 -33.59 5.27 -10.00
C SER A 164 -34.65 5.05 -11.08
N GLY A 165 -34.96 6.10 -11.83
CA GLY A 165 -35.85 6.02 -12.98
C GLY A 165 -35.41 7.01 -14.04
N GLU A 166 -35.64 6.66 -15.31
CA GLU A 166 -35.37 7.56 -16.43
C GLU A 166 -36.07 8.90 -16.20
N ASP A 167 -35.31 9.97 -16.39
CA ASP A 167 -35.88 11.30 -16.41
C ASP A 167 -36.51 11.53 -17.79
N ILE A 168 -37.80 11.83 -17.83
CA ILE A 168 -38.51 12.20 -19.06
C ILE A 168 -37.89 13.43 -19.77
N LEU A 169 -37.10 14.24 -19.06
CA LEU A 169 -36.35 15.36 -19.62
C LEU A 169 -34.96 14.97 -20.15
N GLY A 170 -34.60 13.67 -20.13
CA GLY A 170 -33.35 13.17 -20.69
C GLY A 170 -32.10 13.61 -19.93
N GLY A 171 -32.21 13.92 -18.64
CA GLY A 171 -31.06 14.26 -17.80
C GLY A 171 -30.14 13.05 -17.57
N ASP A 172 -28.83 13.26 -17.68
CA ASP A 172 -27.82 12.21 -17.49
C ASP A 172 -27.63 11.83 -15.99
N GLY A 173 -27.35 10.54 -15.73
CA GLY A 173 -27.08 9.98 -14.38
C GLY A 173 -28.27 9.23 -13.74
N ALA A 174 -28.15 8.23 -12.84
CA ALA A 174 -26.93 7.68 -12.24
C ALA A 174 -25.97 7.17 -13.30
N VAL A 175 -26.51 6.57 -14.37
CA VAL A 175 -25.96 6.86 -15.71
C VAL A 175 -27.00 7.33 -16.72
N LYS A 176 -28.31 7.03 -16.58
CA LYS A 176 -29.42 7.64 -17.40
C LYS A 176 -30.80 7.72 -16.71
N GLY A 177 -30.84 7.71 -15.37
CA GLY A 177 -32.05 7.92 -14.58
C GLY A 177 -31.74 8.43 -13.17
N ARG A 178 -32.31 9.59 -12.79
CA ARG A 178 -31.93 10.31 -11.56
C ARG A 178 -32.33 9.51 -10.31
N GLU A 179 -31.51 9.63 -9.27
CA GLU A 179 -31.78 9.10 -7.94
C GLU A 179 -33.14 9.60 -7.45
N CYS A 180 -34.02 8.69 -7.01
CA CYS A 180 -35.41 9.03 -6.65
C CYS A 180 -36.13 9.84 -7.73
N SER A 181 -35.85 9.52 -9.00
CA SER A 181 -36.33 10.23 -10.19
C SER A 181 -36.09 11.75 -10.18
N GLY A 182 -35.11 12.21 -9.38
CA GLY A 182 -34.80 13.62 -9.18
C GLY A 182 -35.87 14.40 -8.41
N ARG A 183 -36.79 13.70 -7.74
CA ARG A 183 -37.98 14.23 -7.06
C ARG A 183 -38.07 13.79 -5.60
N GLY A 184 -36.94 13.39 -5.04
CA GLY A 184 -36.84 13.00 -3.64
C GLY A 184 -35.40 12.87 -3.20
N ASN A 185 -35.21 12.80 -1.88
CA ASN A 185 -33.92 12.54 -1.25
C ASN A 185 -33.77 11.05 -0.98
N CYS A 186 -32.60 10.49 -1.26
CA CYS A 186 -32.29 9.11 -0.89
C CYS A 186 -31.79 9.00 0.55
N ASN A 187 -32.36 8.07 1.31
CA ASN A 187 -31.78 7.63 2.57
C ASN A 187 -30.77 6.49 2.30
N PHE A 188 -29.49 6.79 2.41
CA PHE A 188 -28.39 5.85 2.10
C PHE A 188 -28.25 4.67 3.07
N ILE A 189 -28.94 4.70 4.20
CA ILE A 189 -28.93 3.62 5.20
C ILE A 189 -30.02 2.60 4.87
N THR A 190 -31.19 3.07 4.45
CA THR A 190 -32.34 2.21 4.12
C THR A 190 -32.42 1.85 2.64
N GLY A 191 -31.87 2.68 1.74
CA GLY A 191 -32.03 2.57 0.29
C GLY A 191 -33.40 3.06 -0.21
N LEU A 192 -34.13 3.82 0.62
CA LEU A 192 -35.48 4.29 0.31
C LEU A 192 -35.49 5.78 -0.05
N CYS A 193 -36.37 6.13 -0.99
CA CYS A 193 -36.61 7.51 -1.40
C CYS A 193 -37.63 8.21 -0.50
N GLN A 194 -37.29 9.41 -0.06
CA GLN A 194 -38.21 10.36 0.55
C GLN A 194 -38.61 11.40 -0.49
N CYS A 195 -39.83 11.27 -1.01
CA CYS A 195 -40.32 12.12 -2.08
C CYS A 195 -40.61 13.55 -1.61
N PHE A 196 -40.41 14.50 -2.50
CA PHE A 196 -40.85 15.88 -2.32
C PHE A 196 -42.38 15.99 -2.41
N ASP A 197 -42.92 17.09 -1.89
CA ASP A 197 -44.36 17.33 -1.88
C ASP A 197 -44.96 17.24 -3.30
N GLY A 198 -46.11 16.58 -3.38
CA GLY A 198 -46.79 16.30 -4.64
C GLY A 198 -46.23 15.11 -5.43
N TYR A 199 -45.20 14.41 -4.94
CA TYR A 199 -44.64 13.22 -5.57
C TYR A 199 -44.74 11.97 -4.69
N PHE A 200 -44.98 10.82 -5.32
CA PHE A 200 -45.10 9.54 -4.62
C PHE A 200 -44.62 8.35 -5.48
N GLY A 201 -44.59 7.17 -4.85
CA GLY A 201 -44.05 5.94 -5.42
C GLY A 201 -42.67 5.60 -4.86
N ASN A 202 -42.19 4.39 -5.11
CA ASN A 202 -40.92 3.88 -4.58
C ASN A 202 -39.68 4.66 -5.06
N LYS A 203 -39.77 5.33 -6.20
CA LYS A 203 -38.73 6.21 -6.76
C LYS A 203 -39.24 7.61 -7.05
N CYS A 204 -40.36 8.04 -6.43
CA CYS A 204 -40.94 9.38 -6.63
C CYS A 204 -41.30 9.69 -8.10
N GLN A 205 -41.78 8.66 -8.82
CA GLN A 205 -42.09 8.75 -10.24
C GLN A 205 -43.49 9.30 -10.55
N HIS A 206 -44.42 9.25 -9.58
CA HIS A 206 -45.80 9.69 -9.78
C HIS A 206 -46.01 11.08 -9.17
N GLN A 207 -46.86 11.89 -9.80
CA GLN A 207 -47.21 13.24 -9.35
C GLN A 207 -48.71 13.31 -9.01
N THR A 208 -49.07 14.00 -7.95
CA THR A 208 -50.46 14.32 -7.62
C THR A 208 -50.93 15.57 -8.37
N VAL A 209 -52.23 15.63 -8.69
CA VAL A 209 -52.86 16.82 -9.31
C VAL A 209 -53.02 18.00 -8.34
N LEU A 210 -52.78 17.77 -7.05
CA LEU A 210 -52.80 18.79 -6.01
C LEU A 210 -51.34 19.10 -5.65
N SER A 211 -50.83 20.21 -6.19
CA SER A 211 -49.58 20.86 -5.82
C SER A 211 -49.90 22.17 -5.11
#